data_AF-A0A4Q3DCB2-F1
#
_entry.id   AF-A0A4Q3DCB2-F1
#
_cell.length_a   1.000
_cell.length_b   1.000
_cell.length_c   1.000
_cell.angle_alpha   90.00
_cell.angle_beta   90.00
_cell.angle_gamma   90.00
#
_symmetry.space_group_name_H-M   'P 1'
#
loop_
_entity.id
_entity.type
_entity.pdbx_description
1 polymer ?
#
loop_
_entity_poly.entity_id
_entity_poly.type
_entity_poly.pdbx_seq_one_letter_code
_entity_poly.pdbx_strand_id
1 'polypeptide(L)'
;IDIEYLNREFDFKSILDITFSKKEIDFIGDKNIDPTNFYVMWTRKEALLKASGEGVSDNLHLIECLEEHLEREKEVFKMRSFIINENYVASIASTLDQKELFYWNWV
;
A
#
# COMPACT_ATOMS: atom_id res chain seq x y z
N ILE A 1 -5.97 -7.01 1.94
CA ILE A 1 -5.46 -6.36 3.16
C ILE A 1 -3.99 -6.71 3.32
N ASP A 2 -3.19 -5.77 3.84
CA ASP A 2 -1.80 -5.97 4.18
C ASP A 2 -1.40 -5.13 5.41
N ILE A 3 -0.40 -5.57 6.17
CA ILE A 3 0.13 -4.91 7.37
C ILE A 3 1.64 -5.12 7.45
N GLU A 4 2.38 -4.06 7.75
CA GLU A 4 3.84 -4.10 7.85
C GLU A 4 4.36 -3.36 9.09
N TYR A 5 5.47 -3.86 9.62
CA TYR A 5 6.25 -3.19 10.66
C TYR A 5 7.17 -2.14 10.03
N LEU A 6 7.22 -0.95 10.65
CA LEU A 6 8.06 0.17 10.24
C LEU A 6 9.54 -0.08 10.60
N ASN A 7 10.25 -0.88 9.80
CA ASN A 7 11.68 -1.04 9.96
C ASN A 7 12.42 0.20 9.44
N ARG A 8 12.79 1.11 10.36
CA ARG A 8 13.47 2.37 10.05
C ARG A 8 14.92 2.19 9.57
N GLU A 9 15.50 1.00 9.72
CA GLU A 9 16.86 0.69 9.27
C GLU A 9 16.92 0.11 7.86
N PHE A 10 15.77 -0.11 7.22
CA PHE A 10 15.69 -0.66 5.87
C PHE A 10 16.25 0.32 4.81
N ASP A 11 16.99 -0.20 3.82
CA ASP A 11 17.49 0.60 2.70
C ASP A 11 16.40 0.82 1.64
N PHE A 12 15.47 1.74 1.95
CA PHE A 12 14.34 2.09 1.08
C PHE A 12 14.78 2.52 -0.32
N LYS A 13 15.89 3.27 -0.42
CA LYS A 13 16.36 3.86 -1.68
C LYS A 13 16.68 2.80 -2.72
N SER A 14 17.21 1.65 -2.29
CA SER A 14 17.62 0.57 -3.18
C SER A 14 16.49 -0.02 -4.02
N ILE A 15 15.24 0.09 -3.56
CA ILE A 15 14.08 -0.53 -4.23
C ILE A 15 13.03 0.46 -4.72
N LEU A 16 13.21 1.77 -4.52
CA LEU A 16 12.20 2.76 -4.88
C LEU A 16 11.81 2.68 -6.36
N ASP A 17 12.79 2.74 -7.25
CA ASP A 17 12.56 2.83 -8.70
C ASP A 17 11.95 1.56 -9.31
N ILE A 18 12.17 0.39 -8.70
CA ILE A 18 11.61 -0.88 -9.17
C ILE A 18 10.21 -1.15 -8.60
N THR A 19 9.90 -0.53 -7.46
CA THR A 19 8.67 -0.80 -6.68
C THR A 19 7.60 0.24 -6.94
N PHE A 20 7.98 1.52 -7.03
CA PHE A 20 7.06 2.65 -7.02
C PHE A 20 7.14 3.44 -8.32
N SER A 21 6.00 4.00 -8.72
CA SER A 21 5.94 4.98 -9.79
C SER A 21 6.65 6.27 -9.35
N LYS A 22 6.97 7.14 -10.31
CA LYS A 22 7.53 8.47 -9.98
C LYS A 22 6.62 9.29 -9.06
N LYS A 23 5.30 9.23 -9.24
CA LYS A 23 4.35 9.98 -8.41
C LYS A 23 4.33 9.47 -6.97
N GLU A 24 4.43 8.15 -6.81
CA GLU A 24 4.51 7.51 -5.50
C GLU A 24 5.84 7.82 -4.81
N ILE A 25 6.95 7.82 -5.56
CA ILE A 25 8.27 8.25 -5.06
C ILE A 25 8.23 9.71 -4.60
N ASP A 26 7.60 10.60 -5.37
CA ASP A 26 7.40 12.00 -5.00
C ASP A 26 6.59 12.12 -3.69
N PHE A 27 5.56 11.30 -3.51
CA PHE A 27 4.77 11.22 -2.27
C PHE A 27 5.59 10.68 -1.09
N ILE A 28 6.42 9.65 -1.31
CA ILE A 28 7.28 9.06 -0.28
C ILE A 28 8.35 10.06 0.19
N GLY A 29 8.86 10.89 -0.71
CA GLY A 29 9.91 11.86 -0.46
C GLY A 29 11.29 11.31 -0.83
N ASP A 30 11.70 11.51 -2.08
CA ASP A 30 12.94 10.99 -2.67
C ASP A 30 14.24 11.35 -1.89
N LYS A 31 14.34 12.58 -1.39
CA LYS A 31 15.53 13.12 -0.71
C LYS A 31 15.57 12.78 0.77
N ASN A 32 14.41 12.84 1.42
CA ASN A 32 14.20 12.57 2.84
C ASN A 32 13.04 11.60 2.97
N ILE A 33 13.31 10.32 2.68
CA ILE A 33 12.30 9.27 2.72
C ILE A 33 11.70 9.21 4.12
N ASP A 34 10.39 9.37 4.22
CA ASP A 34 9.64 9.03 5.41
C ASP A 34 9.34 7.52 5.36
N PRO A 35 9.88 6.71 6.29
CA PRO A 35 9.58 5.28 6.36
C PRO A 35 8.08 5.01 6.39
N THR A 36 7.30 5.87 7.06
CA THR A 36 5.85 5.74 7.15
C THR A 36 5.21 5.83 5.77
N ASN A 37 5.60 6.81 4.95
CA ASN A 37 5.05 6.97 3.60
C ASN A 37 5.46 5.82 2.69
N PHE A 38 6.71 5.33 2.81
CA PHE A 38 7.16 4.14 2.11
C PHE A 38 6.25 2.94 2.43
N TYR A 39 6.05 2.65 3.72
CA TYR A 39 5.25 1.50 4.14
C TYR A 39 3.75 1.67 3.85
N VAL A 40 3.23 2.91 3.85
CA VAL A 40 1.88 3.20 3.35
C VAL A 40 1.78 2.79 1.89
N MET A 41 2.69 3.23 1.02
CA MET A 41 2.63 2.88 -0.40
C MET A 41 2.87 1.39 -0.65
N TRP A 42 3.79 0.78 0.08
CA TRP A 42 4.04 -0.66 0.02
C TRP A 42 2.78 -1.47 0.35
N THR A 43 2.20 -1.24 1.53
CA THR A 43 1.00 -1.96 1.99
C THR A 43 -0.20 -1.73 1.07
N ARG A 44 -0.31 -0.57 0.42
CA ARG A 44 -1.36 -0.30 -0.59
C ARG A 44 -1.20 -1.19 -1.82
N LYS A 45 0.01 -1.32 -2.36
CA LYS A 45 0.28 -2.22 -3.50
C LYS A 45 -0.01 -3.66 -3.15
N GLU A 46 0.51 -4.14 -2.03
CA GLU A 46 0.27 -5.50 -1.55
C GLU A 46 -1.20 -5.77 -1.27
N ALA A 47 -1.92 -4.81 -0.65
CA ALA A 47 -3.35 -4.95 -0.41
C ALA A 47 -4.15 -5.03 -1.71
N LEU A 48 -3.79 -4.24 -2.73
CA LEU A 48 -4.42 -4.29 -4.05
C LEU A 48 -4.16 -5.62 -4.74
N LEU A 49 -2.91 -6.06 -4.81
CA LEU A 49 -2.51 -7.32 -5.46
C LEU A 49 -3.13 -8.55 -4.79
N LYS A 50 -3.25 -8.53 -3.45
CA LYS A 50 -3.97 -9.57 -2.69
C LYS A 50 -5.47 -9.56 -2.97
N ALA A 51 -6.07 -8.39 -3.17
CA ALA A 51 -7.48 -8.26 -3.47
C ALA A 51 -7.82 -8.67 -4.91
N SER A 52 -6.96 -8.33 -5.89
CA SER A 52 -7.11 -8.75 -7.29
C SER A 52 -6.68 -10.20 -7.55
N GLY A 53 -5.95 -10.82 -6.62
CA GLY A 53 -5.52 -12.23 -6.72
C GLY A 53 -4.32 -12.45 -7.63
N GLU A 54 -3.56 -11.40 -7.96
CA GLU A 54 -2.41 -11.47 -8.88
C GLU A 54 -1.13 -12.03 -8.24
N GLY A 55 -1.03 -11.99 -6.90
CA GLY A 55 0.21 -12.35 -6.21
C GLY A 55 1.31 -11.31 -6.39
N VAL A 56 2.57 -11.75 -6.33
CA VAL A 56 3.74 -10.86 -6.48
C VAL A 56 3.97 -10.54 -7.95
N SER A 57 4.25 -9.27 -8.26
CA SER A 57 4.53 -8.80 -9.63
C SER A 57 5.96 -8.28 -9.75
N ASP A 58 6.66 -8.62 -10.83
CA ASP A 58 7.99 -8.07 -11.13
C ASP A 58 7.94 -6.59 -11.59
N ASN A 59 6.73 -6.06 -11.85
CA ASN A 59 6.54 -4.72 -12.42
C ASN A 59 5.73 -3.81 -11.47
N LEU A 60 6.02 -3.85 -10.17
CA LEU A 60 5.30 -3.06 -9.15
C LEU A 60 5.28 -1.55 -9.45
N HIS A 61 6.35 -1.00 -10.02
CA HIS A 61 6.44 0.42 -10.41
C HIS A 61 5.40 0.85 -11.47
N LEU A 62 4.82 -0.09 -12.21
CA LEU A 62 3.74 0.19 -13.18
C LEU A 62 2.35 0.21 -12.54
N ILE A 63 2.23 -0.24 -11.29
CA ILE A 63 0.96 -0.37 -10.57
C ILE A 63 0.77 0.86 -9.68
N GLU A 64 0.19 1.92 -10.21
CA GLU A 64 -0.06 3.15 -9.45
C GLU A 64 -1.13 2.92 -8.36
N CYS A 65 -0.81 3.24 -7.12
CA CYS A 65 -1.66 3.03 -5.94
C CYS A 65 -1.90 4.30 -5.13
N LEU A 66 -1.61 5.49 -5.64
CA LEU A 66 -1.78 6.74 -4.89
C LEU A 66 -3.26 7.11 -4.62
N GLU A 67 -4.15 6.81 -5.55
CA GLU A 67 -5.56 7.21 -5.50
C GLU A 67 -6.41 6.37 -4.53
N GLU A 68 -7.52 6.92 -4.02
CA GLU A 68 -8.46 6.18 -3.16
C GLU A 68 -9.23 5.10 -3.93
N HIS A 69 -9.53 5.34 -5.22
CA HIS A 69 -10.26 4.40 -6.07
C HIS A 69 -9.34 3.93 -7.20
N LEU A 70 -9.12 2.63 -7.29
CA LEU A 70 -8.16 2.01 -8.19
C LEU A 70 -8.89 1.01 -9.08
N GLU A 71 -8.75 1.15 -10.39
CA GLU A 71 -9.27 0.18 -11.35
C GLU A 71 -8.21 -0.88 -11.65
N ARG A 72 -8.57 -2.15 -11.49
CA ARG A 72 -7.68 -3.29 -11.80
C ARG A 72 -8.51 -4.53 -12.10
N GLU A 73 -8.10 -5.34 -13.08
CA GLU A 73 -8.82 -6.55 -13.50
C GLU A 73 -10.33 -6.36 -13.76
N LYS A 74 -10.73 -5.19 -14.30
CA LYS A 74 -12.13 -4.78 -14.55
C LYS A 74 -12.99 -4.58 -13.29
N GLU A 75 -12.37 -4.50 -12.13
CA GLU A 75 -12.99 -4.15 -10.86
C GLU A 75 -12.46 -2.81 -10.36
N VAL A 76 -13.27 -2.14 -9.53
CA VAL A 76 -12.87 -0.91 -8.84
C VAL A 76 -12.70 -1.22 -7.35
N PHE A 77 -11.49 -0.99 -6.86
CA PHE A 77 -11.14 -1.16 -5.46
C PHE A 77 -11.11 0.18 -4.76
N LYS A 78 -11.73 0.24 -3.59
CA LYS A 78 -11.56 1.32 -2.62
C LYS A 78 -10.37 1.00 -1.71
N MET A 79 -9.41 1.90 -1.68
CA MET A 79 -8.19 1.79 -0.88
C MET A 79 -8.32 2.59 0.41
N ARG A 80 -7.95 1.98 1.54
CA ARG A 80 -7.88 2.63 2.86
C ARG A 80 -6.57 2.26 3.54
N SER A 81 -5.86 3.24 4.08
CA SER A 81 -4.63 3.01 4.84
C SER A 81 -4.78 3.55 6.26
N PHE A 82 -4.17 2.87 7.23
CA PHE A 82 -4.26 3.22 8.63
C PHE A 82 -2.93 2.93 9.34
N ILE A 83 -2.55 3.85 10.22
CA ILE A 83 -1.46 3.67 11.16
C ILE A 83 -2.07 3.00 12.40
N ILE A 84 -1.69 1.76 12.67
CA ILE A 84 -2.24 1.00 13.80
C ILE A 84 -1.64 1.51 15.11
N ASN A 85 -0.34 1.78 15.10
CA ASN A 85 0.42 2.48 16.15
C ASN A 85 1.71 3.04 15.54
N GLU A 86 2.61 3.57 16.36
CA GLU A 86 3.89 4.17 15.95
C GLU A 86 4.87 3.23 15.19
N ASN A 87 4.53 1.94 15.08
CA ASN A 87 5.38 0.90 14.50
C ASN A 87 4.71 0.09 13.39
N TYR A 88 3.40 0.26 13.12
CA TYR A 88 2.70 -0.56 12.13
C TYR A 88 1.80 0.26 11.23
N VAL A 89 1.89 -0.02 9.93
CA VAL A 89 1.02 0.53 8.90
C VAL A 89 0.27 -0.62 8.24
N ALA A 90 -0.98 -0.40 7.91
CA ALA A 90 -1.79 -1.37 7.20
C ALA A 90 -2.66 -0.69 6.15
N SER A 91 -3.01 -1.46 5.12
CA SER A 91 -3.88 -1.04 4.05
C SER A 91 -4.90 -2.11 3.67
N ILE A 92 -6.09 -1.68 3.28
CA ILE A 92 -7.19 -2.52 2.82
C ILE A 92 -7.60 -2.02 1.43
N ALA A 93 -7.57 -2.93 0.46
CA ALA A 93 -8.30 -2.80 -0.78
C ALA A 93 -9.56 -3.66 -0.69
N SER A 94 -10.72 -3.06 -0.98
CA SER A 94 -12.02 -3.72 -0.98
C SER A 94 -12.78 -3.34 -2.25
N THR A 95 -13.48 -4.28 -2.87
CA THR A 95 -14.39 -3.97 -3.97
C THR A 95 -15.54 -3.07 -3.48
N LEU A 96 -16.10 -2.25 -4.36
CA LEU A 96 -17.14 -1.27 -3.99
C LEU A 96 -18.46 -1.91 -3.50
N ASP A 97 -18.71 -3.16 -3.87
CA ASP A 97 -19.86 -3.96 -3.43
C ASP A 97 -19.65 -4.63 -2.06
N GLN A 98 -18.43 -4.59 -1.51
CA GLN A 98 -18.14 -5.14 -0.20
C GLN A 98 -18.83 -4.31 0.90
N LYS A 99 -19.68 -4.99 1.70
CA LYS A 99 -20.40 -4.39 2.83
C LYS A 99 -19.45 -3.92 3.95
N GLU A 100 -20.00 -3.07 4.82
CA GLU A 100 -19.32 -2.37 5.92
C GLU A 100 -18.14 -3.13 6.56
N LEU A 101 -17.02 -2.43 6.70
CA LEU A 101 -15.84 -2.91 7.42
C LEU A 101 -16.14 -2.96 8.93
N PHE A 102 -16.22 -4.16 9.48
CA PHE A 102 -16.32 -4.38 10.93
C PHE A 102 -14.93 -4.67 11.51
N TYR A 103 -14.49 -3.84 12.46
CA TYR A 103 -13.24 -4.05 13.20
C TYR A 103 -13.55 -4.73 14.53
N TRP A 104 -12.86 -5.84 14.81
CA TRP A 104 -12.95 -6.51 16.11
C TRP A 104 -11.93 -5.90 17.05
N ASN A 105 -12.40 -5.14 18.04
CA ASN A 105 -11.56 -4.69 19.14
C ASN A 105 -11.49 -5.82 20.17
N TRP A 106 -10.48 -6.67 20.06
CA TRP A 106 -10.20 -7.70 21.06
C TRP A 106 -9.38 -7.08 22.19
N VAL A 107 -9.98 -7.02 23.39
CA VAL A 107 -9.39 -6.46 24.62
C VAL A 107 -9.08 -7.59 25.58
#